data_AF-A0A1X0K731-F1
#
_entry.id   AF-A0A1X0K731-F1
#
_cell.length_a   1.000
_cell.length_b   1.000
_cell.length_c   1.000
_cell.angle_alpha   90.00
_cell.angle_beta   90.00
_cell.angle_gamma   90.00
#
_symmetry.space_group_name_H-M   'P 1'
#
loop_
_entity.id
_entity.type
_entity.pdbx_description
1 polymer ?
#
loop_
_entity_poly.entity_id
_entity_poly.type
_entity_poly.pdbx_seq_one_letter_code
_entity_poly.pdbx_strand_id
1 'polypeptide(L)'
;MSAAVAHRAAAIRHYLAGLSADPVDARRYSLAASRWEALRRAMLRGDTTPGDSDRYHELSSVLRALTRKLGLPAVSVGSGDAIPGLTDARGFLPGDPERIFCDSWREAARDW
;
A
#
# COMPACT_ATOMS: atom_id res chain seq x y z
N MET A 1 4.52 13.15 10.37
CA MET A 1 4.73 12.08 9.37
C MET A 1 6.15 11.58 9.55
N SER A 2 6.36 10.28 9.81
CA SER A 2 7.71 9.75 10.07
C SER A 2 8.56 9.75 8.78
N ALA A 3 9.88 9.75 8.93
CA ALA A 3 10.82 9.70 7.81
C ALA A 3 10.62 8.43 6.96
N ALA A 4 10.32 7.29 7.58
CA ALA A 4 10.04 6.02 6.90
C ALA A 4 8.82 6.13 5.96
N VAL A 5 7.71 6.69 6.44
CA VAL A 5 6.50 6.89 5.63
C VAL A 5 6.77 7.84 4.45
N ALA A 6 7.56 8.90 4.67
CA ALA A 6 7.91 9.84 3.62
C ALA A 6 8.81 9.20 2.54
N HIS A 7 9.82 8.43 2.96
CA HIS A 7 10.70 7.69 2.06
C HIS A 7 9.93 6.68 1.22
N ARG A 8 9.04 5.92 1.86
CA ARG A 8 8.17 4.98 1.16
C ARG A 8 7.27 5.65 0.14
N ALA A 9 6.64 6.76 0.51
CA ALA A 9 5.80 7.52 -0.40
C ALA A 9 6.59 8.05 -1.62
N ALA A 10 7.89 8.34 -1.46
CA ALA A 10 8.73 8.73 -2.59
C ALA A 10 9.02 7.54 -3.51
N ALA A 11 9.36 6.38 -2.95
CA ALA A 11 9.65 5.15 -3.72
C ALA A 11 8.46 4.70 -4.58
N ILE A 12 7.26 4.62 -3.98
CA ILE A 12 6.02 4.26 -4.71
C ILE A 12 5.75 5.26 -5.84
N ARG A 13 5.92 6.55 -5.57
CA ARG A 13 5.66 7.59 -6.58
C ARG A 13 6.65 7.55 -7.73
N HIS A 14 7.92 7.28 -7.45
CA HIS A 14 8.93 7.11 -8.48
C HIS A 14 8.59 5.93 -9.41
N TYR A 15 8.15 4.81 -8.82
CA TYR A 15 7.68 3.66 -9.61
C TYR A 15 6.45 4.01 -10.46
N LEU A 16 5.45 4.70 -9.88
CA LEU A 16 4.24 5.11 -10.60
C LEU A 16 4.50 6.14 -11.71
N ALA A 17 5.53 6.97 -11.58
CA ALA A 17 5.91 7.92 -12.63
C ALA A 17 6.33 7.20 -13.93
N GLY A 18 6.91 5.99 -13.82
CA GLY A 18 7.22 5.14 -14.96
C GLY A 18 5.99 4.57 -15.69
N LEU A 19 4.79 4.67 -15.08
CA LEU A 19 3.53 4.19 -15.64
C LEU A 19 2.68 5.31 -16.28
N SER A 20 3.24 6.52 -16.47
CA SER A 20 2.53 7.68 -17.01
C SER A 20 1.27 8.07 -16.22
N ALA A 21 1.26 7.82 -14.91
CA ALA A 21 0.17 8.19 -14.02
C ALA A 21 0.05 9.72 -13.86
N ASP A 22 -1.19 10.21 -13.66
CA ASP A 22 -1.41 11.61 -13.29
C ASP A 22 -0.61 11.97 -12.01
N PRO A 23 0.21 13.03 -12.02
CA PRO A 23 1.09 13.34 -10.90
C PRO A 23 0.35 13.64 -9.58
N VAL A 24 -0.85 14.20 -9.65
CA VAL A 24 -1.66 14.53 -8.47
C VAL A 24 -2.20 13.25 -7.84
N ASP A 25 -2.76 12.37 -8.64
CA ASP A 25 -3.28 11.08 -8.17
C ASP A 25 -2.16 10.15 -7.73
N ALA A 26 -1.02 10.11 -8.43
CA ALA A 26 0.17 9.35 -8.01
C ALA A 26 0.69 9.84 -6.66
N ARG A 27 0.71 11.15 -6.42
CA ARG A 27 1.07 11.72 -5.11
C ARG A 27 0.09 11.27 -4.03
N ARG A 28 -1.22 11.39 -4.28
CA ARG A 28 -2.26 10.97 -3.33
C ARG A 28 -2.16 9.47 -3.01
N TYR A 29 -1.99 8.66 -4.03
CA TYR A 29 -1.82 7.21 -3.90
C TYR A 29 -0.62 6.88 -3.04
N SER A 30 0.55 7.46 -3.35
CA SER A 30 1.79 7.16 -2.60
C SER A 30 1.71 7.51 -1.11
N LEU A 31 0.99 8.58 -0.77
CA LEU A 31 0.77 8.99 0.63
C LEU A 31 -0.24 8.07 1.33
N ALA A 32 -1.33 7.69 0.65
CA ALA A 32 -2.29 6.76 1.20
C ALA A 32 -1.68 5.37 1.40
N ALA A 33 -0.91 4.88 0.43
CA ALA A 33 -0.27 3.57 0.44
C ALA A 33 0.74 3.45 1.58
N SER A 34 1.67 4.40 1.69
CA SER A 34 2.67 4.39 2.76
C SER A 34 2.07 4.46 4.17
N ARG A 35 1.00 5.25 4.37
CA ARG A 35 0.28 5.31 5.66
C ARG A 35 -0.46 4.02 5.96
N TRP A 36 -1.11 3.46 4.95
CA TRP A 36 -1.83 2.20 5.06
C TRP A 36 -0.88 1.04 5.39
N GLU A 37 0.29 0.97 4.76
CA GLU A 37 1.32 -0.04 5.05
C GLU A 37 1.85 0.08 6.48
N ALA A 38 2.09 1.30 6.95
CA ALA A 38 2.52 1.54 8.32
C ALA A 38 1.46 1.08 9.34
N LEU A 39 0.18 1.37 9.09
CA LEU A 39 -0.92 0.88 9.92
C LEU A 39 -1.04 -0.64 9.87
N ARG A 40 -0.96 -1.25 8.68
CA ARG A 40 -1.00 -2.71 8.53
C ARG A 40 0.12 -3.40 9.32
N ARG A 41 1.33 -2.84 9.32
CA ARG A 41 2.45 -3.31 10.15
C ARG A 41 2.17 -3.16 11.64
N ALA A 42 1.66 -2.01 12.08
CA ALA A 42 1.31 -1.80 13.49
C ALA A 42 0.24 -2.82 13.94
N MET A 43 -0.80 -3.05 13.12
CA MET A 43 -1.82 -4.05 13.40
C MET A 43 -1.23 -5.46 13.51
N LEU A 44 -0.28 -5.82 12.64
CA LEU A 44 0.41 -7.11 12.69
C LEU A 44 1.20 -7.31 13.99
N ARG A 45 1.76 -6.24 14.55
CA ARG A 45 2.51 -6.28 15.83
C ARG A 45 1.62 -6.16 17.07
N GLY A 46 0.33 -5.86 16.90
CA GLY A 46 -0.56 -5.54 18.02
C GLY A 46 -0.40 -4.13 18.58
N ASP A 47 0.31 -3.25 17.86
CA ASP A 47 0.63 -1.87 18.28
C ASP A 47 -0.42 -0.87 17.79
N THR A 48 -1.72 -1.16 17.98
CA THR A 48 -2.81 -0.31 17.46
C THR A 48 -3.90 0.00 18.46
N THR A 49 -4.51 1.17 18.27
CA THR A 49 -5.70 1.60 19.01
C THR A 49 -6.97 1.30 18.21
N PRO A 50 -8.17 1.31 18.82
CA PRO A 50 -9.42 1.13 18.08
C PRO A 50 -9.61 2.10 16.90
N GLY A 51 -9.17 3.36 17.05
CA GLY A 51 -9.26 4.37 15.98
C GLY A 51 -8.33 4.09 14.79
N ASP A 52 -7.33 3.22 14.94
CA ASP A 52 -6.46 2.83 13.84
C ASP A 52 -7.12 1.82 12.89
N SER A 53 -8.05 1.01 13.40
CA SER A 53 -8.89 0.13 12.57
C SER A 53 -9.78 0.94 11.62
N ASP A 54 -10.43 2.00 12.12
CA ASP A 54 -11.26 2.89 11.29
C ASP A 54 -10.44 3.58 10.21
N ARG A 55 -9.29 4.14 10.58
CA ARG A 55 -8.34 4.75 9.63
C ARG A 55 -7.84 3.75 8.59
N TYR A 56 -7.58 2.52 9.00
CA TYR A 56 -7.17 1.45 8.10
C TYR A 56 -8.27 1.14 7.06
N HIS A 57 -9.53 1.09 7.47
CA HIS A 57 -10.67 0.91 6.57
C HIS A 57 -10.87 2.10 5.61
N GLU A 58 -10.74 3.33 6.12
CA GLU A 58 -10.81 4.55 5.31
C GLU A 58 -9.72 4.55 4.23
N LEU A 59 -8.46 4.34 4.63
CA LEU A 59 -7.33 4.30 3.71
C LEU A 59 -7.44 3.16 2.69
N SER A 60 -7.94 1.99 3.11
CA SER A 60 -8.23 0.88 2.19
C SER A 60 -9.23 1.28 1.11
N SER A 61 -10.26 2.05 1.47
CA SER A 61 -11.28 2.54 0.54
C SER A 61 -10.73 3.59 -0.43
N VAL A 62 -9.91 4.52 0.09
CA VAL A 62 -9.20 5.53 -0.72
C VAL A 62 -8.26 4.84 -1.73
N LEU A 63 -7.50 3.84 -1.28
CA LEU A 63 -6.59 3.09 -2.15
C LEU A 63 -7.33 2.35 -3.26
N ARG A 64 -8.45 1.70 -2.98
CA ARG A 64 -9.28 1.08 -4.02
C ARG A 64 -9.74 2.08 -5.07
N ALA A 65 -10.19 3.26 -4.64
CA ALA A 65 -10.62 4.30 -5.56
C ALA A 65 -9.47 4.81 -6.43
N LEU A 66 -8.29 5.07 -5.83
CA LEU A 66 -7.11 5.55 -6.55
C LEU A 66 -6.51 4.49 -7.46
N THR A 67 -6.46 3.22 -7.06
CA THR A 67 -6.04 2.09 -7.90
C THR A 67 -6.85 2.05 -9.20
N ARG A 68 -8.18 2.14 -9.09
CA ARG A 68 -9.07 2.20 -10.27
C ARG A 68 -8.83 3.45 -11.11
N LYS A 69 -8.71 4.62 -10.46
CA LYS A 69 -8.49 5.89 -11.16
C LYS A 69 -7.18 5.92 -11.94
N LEU A 70 -6.14 5.31 -11.38
CA LEU A 70 -4.80 5.21 -11.99
C LEU A 70 -4.68 4.05 -12.99
N GLY A 71 -5.73 3.24 -13.20
CA GLY A 71 -5.68 2.09 -14.10
C GLY A 71 -4.69 1.00 -13.65
N LEU A 72 -4.37 0.94 -12.36
CA LEU A 72 -3.46 -0.07 -11.83
C LEU A 72 -4.14 -1.44 -11.85
N PRO A 73 -3.39 -2.52 -12.16
CA PRO A 73 -3.97 -3.85 -12.39
C PRO A 73 -4.82 -4.32 -11.21
N ALA A 74 -6.00 -4.84 -11.56
CA ALA A 74 -6.99 -5.29 -10.61
C ALA A 74 -6.44 -6.42 -9.72
N VAL A 75 -6.97 -6.45 -8.51
CA VAL A 75 -6.31 -7.08 -7.39
C VAL A 75 -6.98 -8.41 -7.04
N SER A 76 -6.17 -9.41 -6.69
CA SER A 76 -6.51 -10.85 -6.69
C SER A 76 -7.79 -11.22 -5.93
N VAL A 77 -8.46 -12.28 -6.40
CA VAL A 77 -9.34 -13.14 -5.60
C VAL A 77 -8.47 -13.85 -4.55
N GLY A 78 -8.84 -13.73 -3.28
CA GLY A 78 -7.91 -13.89 -2.15
C GLY A 78 -7.28 -15.28 -1.97
N SER A 79 -6.00 -15.28 -1.61
CA SER A 79 -5.27 -16.38 -0.97
C SER A 79 -4.12 -15.80 -0.12
N GLY A 80 -3.74 -16.47 0.98
CA GLY A 80 -2.61 -16.07 1.82
C GLY A 80 -2.74 -14.66 2.42
N ASP A 81 -1.75 -13.79 2.15
CA ASP A 81 -1.67 -12.40 2.63
C ASP A 81 -2.46 -11.39 1.78
N ALA A 82 -3.20 -11.88 0.79
CA ALA A 82 -4.02 -11.04 -0.06
C ALA A 82 -5.20 -10.42 0.70
N ILE A 83 -5.44 -9.14 0.44
CA ILE A 83 -6.63 -8.42 0.84
C ILE A 83 -7.50 -8.27 -0.40
N PRO A 84 -8.68 -8.92 -0.44
CA PRO A 84 -9.54 -8.91 -1.62
C PRO A 84 -9.81 -7.51 -2.16
N GLY A 85 -9.54 -7.34 -3.45
CA GLY A 85 -9.72 -6.08 -4.15
C GLY A 85 -8.76 -4.96 -3.73
N LEU A 86 -7.68 -5.24 -2.99
CA LEU A 86 -6.72 -4.23 -2.54
C LEU A 86 -5.25 -4.62 -2.72
N THR A 87 -4.85 -5.85 -2.37
CA THR A 87 -3.46 -6.34 -2.57
C THR A 87 -3.36 -7.63 -3.39
N ASP A 88 -2.24 -7.80 -4.12
CA ASP A 88 -2.00 -9.03 -4.91
C ASP A 88 -1.94 -10.29 -4.02
N ALA A 89 -1.77 -11.46 -4.65
CA ALA A 89 -1.67 -12.75 -3.95
C ALA A 89 -0.52 -12.82 -2.93
N ARG A 90 0.51 -11.97 -3.09
CA ARG A 90 1.66 -11.86 -2.20
C ARG A 90 1.44 -10.80 -1.11
N GLY A 91 0.29 -10.12 -1.12
CA GLY A 91 -0.08 -9.10 -0.15
C GLY A 91 0.40 -7.69 -0.47
N PHE A 92 0.98 -7.43 -1.65
CA PHE A 92 1.48 -6.10 -2.03
C PHE A 92 0.41 -5.22 -2.67
N LEU A 93 0.51 -3.91 -2.46
CA LEU A 93 -0.32 -2.94 -3.16
C LEU A 93 0.06 -2.85 -4.66
N PRO A 94 -0.89 -2.56 -5.56
CA PRO A 94 -0.57 -2.31 -6.96
C PRO A 94 0.44 -1.16 -7.13
N GLY A 95 1.55 -1.41 -7.80
CA GLY A 95 2.60 -0.40 -7.96
C GLY A 95 3.51 -0.23 -6.74
N ASP A 96 3.46 -1.15 -5.78
CA ASP A 96 4.46 -1.28 -4.74
C ASP A 96 5.77 -1.85 -5.32
N PRO A 97 6.92 -1.13 -5.20
CA PRO A 97 8.21 -1.61 -5.70
C PRO A 97 8.84 -2.73 -4.86
N GLU A 98 8.49 -2.91 -3.58
CA GLU A 98 9.03 -4.00 -2.73
C GLU A 98 8.68 -5.39 -3.28
N ARG A 99 7.58 -5.49 -4.06
CA ARG A 99 7.16 -6.72 -4.74
C ARG A 99 8.21 -7.30 -5.72
N ILE A 100 9.21 -6.50 -6.08
CA ILE A 100 10.33 -6.88 -6.97
C ILE A 100 11.41 -7.63 -6.19
N PHE A 101 11.58 -7.27 -4.91
CA PHE A 101 12.69 -7.74 -4.07
C PHE A 101 12.27 -8.76 -3.03
N CYS A 102 10.99 -8.77 -2.65
CA CYS A 102 10.44 -9.63 -1.61
C CYS A 102 9.37 -10.58 -2.17
N ASP A 103 9.32 -11.79 -1.62
CA ASP A 103 8.37 -12.83 -2.01
C ASP A 103 6.99 -12.61 -1.41
N SER A 104 6.91 -11.89 -0.28
CA SER A 104 5.65 -11.54 0.37
C SER A 104 5.69 -10.19 1.06
N TRP A 105 4.52 -9.57 1.23
CA TRP A 105 4.40 -8.34 2.01
C TRP A 105 4.87 -8.54 3.45
N ARG A 106 4.66 -9.71 4.06
CA ARG A 106 5.16 -9.99 5.41
C ARG A 106 6.68 -10.04 5.50
N GLU A 107 7.35 -10.54 4.47
CA GLU A 107 8.81 -10.53 4.41
C GLU A 107 9.30 -9.09 4.35
N ALA A 108 8.80 -8.31 3.39
CA ALA A 108 9.09 -6.89 3.29
C ALA A 108 8.73 -6.14 4.58
N ALA A 109 7.69 -6.60 5.29
CA ALA A 109 7.24 -6.03 6.54
C ALA A 109 8.28 -6.07 7.66
N ARG A 110 9.19 -7.05 7.64
CA ARG A 110 10.21 -7.24 8.68
C ARG A 110 11.35 -6.22 8.59
N ASP A 111 11.61 -5.68 7.41
CA ASP A 111 12.79 -4.84 7.13
C ASP A 111 12.54 -3.33 7.31
N TRP A 112 11.40 -2.95 7.91
CA TRP A 112 11.04 -1.54 8.21
C TRP A 112 10.91 -1.26 9.70
#